data_AF-J8GUH3-F1
#
_entry.id   AF-J8GUH3-F1
#
_cell.length_a   1.000
_cell.length_b   1.000
_cell.length_c   1.000
_cell.angle_alpha   90.00
_cell.angle_beta   90.00
_cell.angle_gamma   90.00
#
_symmetry.space_group_name_H-M   'P 1'
#
loop_
_entity.id
_entity.type
_entity.pdbx_description
1 polymer ?
#
loop_
_entity_poly.entity_id
_entity_poly.type
_entity_poly.pdbx_seq_one_letter_code
_entity_poly.pdbx_strand_id
1 'polypeptide(L)'
;MLAEMFQLFGTIGIKADGAYKDLQQFEDRVQKTANGMHDKFQKAGESISHVGSKMQETGANMTAGVSLPLAGIGAAAVKVASDFDTSQRNIQSSLGLTEKGAENLGKIAKETWKDGFGQSIEEVDQSLIKVYQNMKEVPHEELEEATKSAMTLGKTFDSDINEVTRGAGQLMTNFGISSKEAFDLFAAGGQEGLNYSNEMFDNVSEYAPLYKQAGFSANEMFTIMANGTRDGS
;
A
#
# COMPACT_ATOMS: atom_id res chain seq x y z
N MET A 1 14.91 47.45 -0.22
CA MET A 1 14.24 46.64 -1.26
C MET A 1 15.18 45.76 -2.09
N LEU A 2 15.97 46.25 -3.07
CA LEU A 2 16.81 45.35 -3.90
C LEU A 2 17.96 44.64 -3.13
N ALA A 3 18.58 45.32 -2.17
CA ALA A 3 19.63 44.73 -1.33
C ALA A 3 19.09 43.72 -0.30
N GLU A 4 17.87 43.92 0.19
CA GLU A 4 17.19 43.00 1.12
C GLU A 4 16.67 41.75 0.41
N MET A 5 16.21 41.88 -0.84
CA MET A 5 15.89 40.73 -1.70
C MET A 5 17.14 39.87 -1.97
N PHE A 6 18.29 40.48 -2.26
CA PHE A 6 19.54 39.74 -2.49
C PHE A 6 20.07 39.04 -1.24
N GLN A 7 19.89 39.61 -0.05
CA GLN A 7 20.21 38.91 1.21
C GLN A 7 19.20 37.79 1.53
N LEU A 8 17.93 37.95 1.18
CA LEU A 8 16.93 36.89 1.31
C LEU A 8 17.27 35.71 0.39
N PHE A 9 17.63 35.96 -0.87
CA PHE A 9 18.08 34.92 -1.81
C PHE A 9 19.46 34.34 -1.44
N GLY A 10 20.37 35.11 -0.85
CA GLY A 10 21.64 34.62 -0.33
C GLY A 10 21.50 33.73 0.91
N THR A 11 20.55 34.02 1.79
CA THR A 11 20.22 33.18 2.95
C THR A 11 19.44 31.93 2.54
N ILE A 12 18.59 32.04 1.51
CA ILE A 12 17.97 30.90 0.84
C ILE A 12 19.04 30.05 0.15
N GLY A 13 20.05 30.62 -0.51
CA GLY A 13 21.13 29.87 -1.17
C GLY A 13 22.00 29.07 -0.19
N ILE A 14 22.35 29.63 0.97
CA ILE A 14 23.13 28.93 2.02
C ILE A 14 22.27 27.89 2.77
N LYS A 15 20.94 28.07 2.84
CA LYS A 15 19.98 27.05 3.31
C LYS A 15 19.56 26.06 2.22
N ALA A 16 19.75 26.40 0.95
CA ALA A 16 19.36 25.59 -0.19
C ALA A 16 20.28 24.40 -0.31
N ASP A 17 21.59 24.57 -0.12
CA ASP A 17 22.53 23.43 -0.13
C ASP A 17 22.19 22.38 0.94
N GLY A 18 21.76 22.84 2.13
CA GLY A 18 21.26 21.97 3.20
C GLY A 18 19.96 21.26 2.81
N ALA A 19 18.98 22.02 2.30
CA ALA A 19 17.69 21.46 1.85
C ALA A 19 17.86 20.47 0.68
N TYR A 20 18.72 20.78 -0.29
CA TYR A 20 19.06 19.88 -1.40
C TYR A 20 19.74 18.61 -0.91
N LYS A 21 20.64 18.72 0.06
CA LYS A 21 21.30 17.56 0.66
C LYS A 21 20.30 16.70 1.43
N ASP A 22 19.40 17.30 2.20
CA ASP A 22 18.37 16.58 2.95
C ASP A 22 17.39 15.87 2.00
N LEU A 23 16.99 16.54 0.92
CA LEU A 23 16.16 15.95 -0.13
C LEU A 23 16.87 14.76 -0.80
N GLN A 24 18.12 14.93 -1.23
CA GLN A 24 18.91 13.85 -1.81
C GLN A 24 19.05 12.66 -0.86
N GLN A 25 19.30 12.93 0.42
CA GLN A 25 19.38 11.88 1.43
C GLN A 25 18.04 11.18 1.66
N PHE A 26 16.92 11.92 1.61
CA PHE A 26 15.60 11.33 1.73
C PHE A 26 15.26 10.49 0.51
N GLU A 27 15.55 10.96 -0.71
CA GLU A 27 15.39 10.18 -1.94
C GLU A 27 16.24 8.89 -1.91
N ASP A 28 17.49 8.96 -1.44
CA ASP A 28 18.34 7.79 -1.22
C ASP A 28 17.70 6.82 -0.21
N ARG A 29 17.06 7.33 0.84
CA ARG A 29 16.33 6.53 1.84
C ARG A 29 15.07 5.90 1.26
N VAL A 30 14.32 6.62 0.44
CA VAL A 30 13.17 6.08 -0.31
C VAL A 30 13.63 4.92 -1.18
N GLN A 31 14.70 5.09 -1.96
CA GLN A 31 15.21 4.04 -2.83
C GLN A 31 15.73 2.82 -2.04
N LYS A 32 16.44 3.03 -0.93
CA LYS A 32 16.89 1.94 -0.05
C LYS A 32 15.72 1.23 0.62
N THR A 33 14.71 1.97 1.08
CA THR A 33 13.51 1.44 1.71
C THR A 33 12.70 0.63 0.71
N ALA A 34 12.50 1.14 -0.50
CA ALA A 34 11.82 0.44 -1.59
C ALA A 34 12.51 -0.91 -1.89
N ASN A 35 13.83 -0.92 -2.06
CA ASN A 35 14.59 -2.15 -2.32
C ASN A 35 14.53 -3.14 -1.13
N GLY A 36 14.73 -2.64 0.10
CA GLY A 36 14.70 -3.49 1.29
C GLY A 36 13.32 -4.02 1.64
N MET A 37 12.27 -3.24 1.37
CA MET A 37 10.88 -3.70 1.45
C MET A 37 10.62 -4.73 0.37
N HIS A 38 11.00 -4.49 -0.88
CA HIS A 38 10.81 -5.46 -1.96
C HIS A 38 11.42 -6.82 -1.59
N ASP A 39 12.62 -6.86 -1.04
CA ASP A 39 13.25 -8.10 -0.56
C ASP A 39 12.48 -8.77 0.59
N LYS A 40 11.89 -7.98 1.50
CA LYS A 40 11.07 -8.49 2.61
C LYS A 40 9.70 -8.97 2.11
N PHE A 41 9.08 -8.25 1.19
CA PHE A 41 7.85 -8.61 0.50
C PHE A 41 8.04 -9.88 -0.32
N GLN A 42 9.15 -10.01 -1.03
CA GLN A 42 9.47 -11.21 -1.79
C GLN A 42 9.72 -12.39 -0.85
N LYS A 43 10.44 -12.23 0.26
CA LYS A 43 10.65 -13.32 1.23
C LYS A 43 9.39 -13.70 2.00
N ALA A 44 8.55 -12.73 2.36
CA ALA A 44 7.24 -12.99 2.95
C ALA A 44 6.34 -13.70 1.94
N GLY A 45 6.26 -13.19 0.70
CA GLY A 45 5.55 -13.81 -0.40
C GLY A 45 6.06 -15.21 -0.73
N GLU A 46 7.36 -15.48 -0.71
CA GLU A 46 7.94 -16.81 -0.89
C GLU A 46 7.60 -17.73 0.28
N SER A 47 7.69 -17.25 1.53
CA SER A 47 7.36 -18.03 2.72
C SER A 47 5.87 -18.38 2.76
N ILE A 48 5.03 -17.44 2.39
CA ILE A 48 3.58 -17.58 2.35
C ILE A 48 3.16 -18.39 1.13
N SER A 49 3.74 -18.16 -0.05
CA SER A 49 3.57 -19.00 -1.24
C SER A 49 4.03 -20.42 -0.96
N HIS A 50 5.06 -20.65 -0.16
CA HIS A 50 5.47 -22.00 0.22
C HIS A 50 4.46 -22.68 1.16
N VAL A 51 3.80 -21.92 2.05
CA VAL A 51 2.67 -22.40 2.88
C VAL A 51 1.43 -22.64 2.02
N GLY A 52 1.09 -21.74 1.10
CA GLY A 52 -0.02 -21.85 0.16
C GLY A 52 0.17 -23.01 -0.83
N SER A 53 1.39 -23.18 -1.35
CA SER A 53 1.80 -24.31 -2.19
C SER A 53 1.72 -25.62 -1.42
N LYS A 54 2.16 -25.67 -0.16
CA LYS A 54 1.99 -26.85 0.70
C LYS A 54 0.52 -27.12 1.04
N MET A 55 -0.31 -26.10 1.25
CA MET A 55 -1.75 -26.28 1.43
C MET A 55 -2.43 -26.76 0.15
N GLN A 56 -2.03 -26.24 -1.01
CA GLN A 56 -2.54 -26.63 -2.32
C GLN A 56 -2.06 -28.04 -2.70
N GLU A 57 -0.82 -28.41 -2.39
CA GLU A 57 -0.27 -29.74 -2.60
C GLU A 57 -0.87 -30.75 -1.60
N THR A 58 -1.13 -30.35 -0.36
CA THR A 58 -1.87 -31.17 0.61
C THR A 58 -3.33 -31.34 0.18
N GLY A 59 -3.98 -30.29 -0.35
CA GLY A 59 -5.34 -30.33 -0.91
C GLY A 59 -5.44 -31.10 -2.24
N ALA A 60 -4.43 -31.02 -3.10
CA ALA A 60 -4.32 -31.75 -4.37
C ALA A 60 -3.95 -33.23 -4.14
N ASN A 61 -3.09 -33.53 -3.15
CA ASN A 61 -2.79 -34.91 -2.75
C ASN A 61 -3.95 -35.56 -1.97
N MET A 62 -4.79 -34.76 -1.30
CA MET A 62 -6.07 -35.22 -0.75
C MET A 62 -7.12 -35.59 -1.82
N THR A 63 -6.97 -35.10 -3.05
CA THR A 63 -7.85 -35.47 -4.19
C THR A 63 -7.28 -36.60 -5.04
N ALA A 64 -5.96 -36.80 -5.04
CA ALA A 64 -5.30 -37.81 -5.88
C ALA A 64 -5.01 -39.16 -5.19
N GLY A 65 -5.03 -39.25 -3.85
CA GLY A 65 -4.83 -40.55 -3.19
C GLY A 65 -5.02 -40.54 -1.68
N VAL A 66 -6.18 -41.03 -1.22
CA VAL A 66 -6.41 -41.98 -0.12
C VAL A 66 -7.88 -41.90 0.27
N SER A 67 -8.57 -43.02 0.12
CA SER A 67 -9.93 -43.31 0.56
C SER A 67 -10.15 -43.08 2.06
N LEU A 68 -10.64 -41.90 2.46
CA LEU A 68 -11.18 -41.58 3.80
C LEU A 68 -12.33 -40.54 3.65
N PRO A 69 -13.28 -40.46 4.61
CA PRO A 69 -14.69 -40.17 4.32
C PRO A 69 -14.93 -38.77 3.75
N LEU A 70 -15.63 -38.74 2.61
CA LEU A 70 -15.96 -37.58 1.77
C LEU A 70 -16.67 -36.42 2.49
N ALA A 71 -17.08 -36.60 3.75
CA ALA A 71 -17.81 -35.58 4.52
C ALA A 71 -16.93 -34.37 4.92
N GLY A 72 -15.62 -34.54 5.14
CA GLY A 72 -14.74 -33.45 5.61
C GLY A 72 -14.12 -32.61 4.50
N ILE A 73 -13.67 -33.26 3.41
CA ILE A 73 -12.98 -32.61 2.29
C ILE A 73 -13.99 -31.91 1.37
N GLY A 74 -15.15 -32.53 1.15
CA GLY A 74 -16.24 -31.92 0.40
C GLY A 74 -16.73 -30.62 1.05
N ALA A 75 -16.89 -30.62 2.38
CA ALA A 75 -17.29 -29.43 3.12
C ALA A 75 -16.25 -28.29 3.01
N ALA A 76 -14.95 -28.61 3.08
CA ALA A 76 -13.88 -27.62 2.95
C ALA A 76 -13.79 -27.02 1.52
N ALA A 77 -13.87 -27.86 0.49
CA ALA A 77 -13.85 -27.41 -0.90
C ALA A 77 -15.11 -26.59 -1.27
N VAL A 78 -16.28 -27.02 -0.81
CA VAL A 78 -17.55 -26.28 -0.96
C VAL A 78 -17.48 -24.95 -0.23
N LYS A 79 -16.89 -24.91 0.97
CA LYS A 79 -16.69 -23.66 1.71
C LYS A 79 -15.81 -22.69 0.94
N VAL A 80 -14.64 -23.12 0.45
CA VAL A 80 -13.76 -22.24 -0.35
C VAL A 80 -14.44 -21.70 -1.60
N ALA A 81 -15.20 -22.54 -2.32
CA ALA A 81 -15.97 -22.09 -3.48
C ALA A 81 -17.07 -21.08 -3.09
N SER A 82 -17.75 -21.32 -1.96
CA SER A 82 -18.75 -20.42 -1.39
C SER A 82 -18.15 -19.09 -0.93
N ASP A 83 -16.97 -19.11 -0.33
CA ASP A 83 -16.26 -17.92 0.14
C ASP A 83 -15.84 -17.06 -1.06
N PHE A 84 -15.38 -17.66 -2.17
CA PHE A 84 -15.07 -16.92 -3.40
C PHE A 84 -16.31 -16.36 -4.10
N ASP A 85 -17.41 -17.11 -4.14
CA ASP A 85 -18.69 -16.61 -4.67
C ASP A 85 -19.24 -15.45 -3.82
N THR A 86 -19.06 -15.53 -2.49
CA THR A 86 -19.41 -14.46 -1.55
C THR A 86 -18.51 -13.23 -1.75
N SER A 87 -17.20 -13.43 -1.91
CA SER A 87 -16.23 -12.38 -2.21
C SER A 87 -16.61 -11.61 -3.47
N GLN A 88 -16.88 -12.32 -4.58
CA GLN A 88 -17.29 -11.69 -5.83
C GLN A 88 -18.58 -10.88 -5.66
N ARG A 89 -19.59 -11.42 -4.96
CA ARG A 89 -20.83 -10.68 -4.68
C ARG A 89 -20.60 -9.45 -3.81
N ASN A 90 -19.76 -9.56 -2.79
CA ASN A 90 -19.42 -8.47 -1.89
C ASN A 90 -18.72 -7.32 -2.64
N ILE A 91 -17.73 -7.65 -3.47
CA ILE A 91 -17.07 -6.70 -4.37
C ILE A 91 -18.09 -6.05 -5.30
N GLN A 92 -18.94 -6.86 -5.93
CA GLN A 92 -19.98 -6.37 -6.84
C GLN A 92 -20.91 -5.36 -6.17
N SER A 93 -21.43 -5.70 -4.98
CA SER A 93 -22.35 -4.84 -4.23
C SER A 93 -21.66 -3.59 -3.70
N SER A 94 -20.41 -3.70 -3.25
CA SER A 94 -19.67 -2.59 -2.65
C SER A 94 -19.24 -1.54 -3.67
N LEU A 95 -19.00 -1.97 -4.91
CA LEU A 95 -18.50 -1.11 -5.98
C LEU A 95 -19.54 -0.80 -7.07
N GLY A 96 -20.72 -1.43 -7.01
CA GLY A 96 -21.77 -1.27 -8.03
C GLY A 96 -21.35 -1.79 -9.40
N LEU A 97 -20.52 -2.84 -9.45
CA LEU A 97 -19.96 -3.36 -10.69
C LEU A 97 -20.92 -4.31 -11.42
N THR A 98 -20.68 -4.50 -12.70
CA THR A 98 -21.25 -5.63 -13.44
C THR A 98 -20.67 -6.94 -12.90
N GLU A 99 -21.35 -8.06 -13.17
CA GLU A 99 -20.86 -9.39 -12.78
C GLU A 99 -19.43 -9.64 -13.31
N LYS A 100 -19.17 -9.32 -14.57
CA LYS A 100 -17.83 -9.45 -15.18
C LYS A 100 -16.79 -8.53 -14.53
N GLY A 101 -17.19 -7.30 -14.16
CA GLY A 101 -16.30 -6.38 -13.44
C GLY A 101 -15.94 -6.92 -12.06
N ALA A 102 -16.91 -7.46 -11.34
CA ALA A 102 -16.71 -8.10 -10.05
C ALA A 102 -15.88 -9.38 -10.15
N GLU A 103 -16.08 -10.20 -11.18
CA GLU A 103 -15.26 -11.40 -11.44
C GLU A 103 -13.78 -11.05 -11.64
N ASN A 104 -13.49 -9.96 -12.37
CA ASN A 104 -12.11 -9.51 -12.57
C ASN A 104 -11.44 -9.09 -11.26
N LEU A 105 -12.12 -8.31 -10.42
CA LEU A 105 -11.59 -7.93 -9.09
C LEU A 105 -11.54 -9.12 -8.12
N GLY A 106 -12.52 -10.03 -8.18
CA GLY A 106 -12.52 -11.25 -7.37
C GLY A 106 -11.34 -12.17 -7.68
N LYS A 107 -10.86 -12.21 -8.93
CA LYS A 107 -9.60 -12.89 -9.30
C LYS A 107 -8.40 -12.24 -8.61
N ILE A 108 -8.33 -10.91 -8.57
CA ILE A 108 -7.25 -10.18 -7.89
C ILE A 108 -7.26 -10.46 -6.39
N ALA A 109 -8.43 -10.42 -5.75
CA ALA A 109 -8.57 -10.76 -4.33
C ALA A 109 -8.14 -12.21 -4.05
N LYS A 110 -8.56 -13.15 -4.90
CA LYS A 110 -8.18 -14.56 -4.79
C LYS A 110 -6.68 -14.77 -4.91
N GLU A 111 -6.02 -14.16 -5.90
CA GLU A 111 -4.57 -14.29 -6.07
C GLU A 111 -3.82 -13.63 -4.91
N THR A 112 -4.26 -12.46 -4.45
CA THR A 112 -3.71 -11.80 -3.26
C THR A 112 -3.82 -12.70 -2.01
N TRP A 113 -4.96 -13.36 -1.79
CA TRP A 113 -5.14 -14.30 -0.69
C TRP A 113 -4.35 -15.61 -0.86
N LYS A 114 -4.15 -16.08 -2.10
CA LYS A 114 -3.30 -17.25 -2.38
C LYS A 114 -1.82 -16.97 -2.13
N ASP A 115 -1.40 -15.73 -2.32
CA ASP A 115 -0.11 -15.21 -1.87
C ASP A 115 -0.08 -14.95 -0.36
N GLY A 116 -1.15 -15.36 0.34
CA GLY A 116 -1.43 -15.37 1.78
C GLY A 116 -1.32 -14.03 2.48
N PHE A 117 -1.70 -12.99 1.75
CA PHE A 117 -2.17 -11.76 2.36
C PHE A 117 -3.56 -11.98 2.95
N GLY A 118 -3.78 -11.40 4.13
CA GLY A 118 -5.04 -11.50 4.87
C GLY A 118 -5.21 -12.84 5.61
N GLN A 119 -5.93 -12.79 6.73
CA GLN A 119 -6.35 -13.99 7.47
C GLN A 119 -7.54 -14.69 6.80
N SER A 120 -8.29 -13.94 5.97
CA SER A 120 -9.40 -14.45 5.17
C SER A 120 -9.51 -13.70 3.85
N ILE A 121 -10.29 -14.24 2.90
CA ILE A 121 -10.56 -13.58 1.62
C ILE A 121 -11.32 -12.27 1.83
N GLU A 122 -12.16 -12.19 2.86
CA GLU A 122 -12.93 -10.98 3.19
C GLU A 122 -12.03 -9.82 3.63
N GLU A 123 -10.93 -10.09 4.37
CA GLU A 123 -9.94 -9.06 4.72
C GLU A 123 -9.27 -8.49 3.45
N VAL A 124 -8.98 -9.38 2.48
CA VAL A 124 -8.42 -8.98 1.19
C VAL A 124 -9.44 -8.19 0.36
N ASP A 125 -10.70 -8.64 0.30
CA ASP A 125 -11.77 -7.92 -0.40
C ASP A 125 -11.93 -6.50 0.14
N GLN A 126 -11.99 -6.35 1.47
CA GLN A 126 -12.09 -5.05 2.12
C GLN A 126 -10.93 -4.14 1.71
N SER A 127 -9.71 -4.67 1.70
CA SER A 127 -8.51 -3.94 1.32
C SER A 127 -8.53 -3.53 -0.16
N LEU A 128 -8.85 -4.47 -1.05
CA LEU A 128 -8.96 -4.23 -2.50
C LEU A 128 -10.06 -3.21 -2.83
N ILE A 129 -11.21 -3.29 -2.15
CA ILE A 129 -12.30 -2.32 -2.30
C ILE A 129 -11.82 -0.92 -1.90
N LYS A 130 -11.06 -0.79 -0.80
CA LYS A 130 -10.52 0.51 -0.36
C LYS A 130 -9.48 1.06 -1.32
N VAL A 131 -8.58 0.23 -1.84
CA VAL A 131 -7.66 0.62 -2.92
C VAL A 131 -8.45 1.13 -4.13
N TYR A 132 -9.41 0.35 -4.61
CA TYR A 132 -10.21 0.72 -5.79
C TYR A 132 -10.99 2.03 -5.59
N GLN A 133 -11.52 2.28 -4.38
CA GLN A 133 -12.30 3.48 -4.08
C GLN A 133 -11.43 4.74 -3.91
N ASN A 134 -10.32 4.61 -3.18
CA ASN A 134 -9.51 5.73 -2.74
C ASN A 134 -8.37 6.06 -3.72
N MET A 135 -7.88 5.07 -4.46
CA MET A 135 -6.73 5.18 -5.36
C MET A 135 -7.17 4.98 -6.82
N LYS A 136 -8.08 5.86 -7.29
CA LYS A 136 -8.78 5.71 -8.59
C LYS A 136 -7.87 5.72 -9.82
N GLU A 137 -6.65 6.22 -9.67
CA GLU A 137 -5.66 6.36 -10.74
C GLU A 137 -4.76 5.11 -10.86
N VAL A 138 -4.92 4.12 -9.98
CA VAL A 138 -4.20 2.84 -10.05
C VAL A 138 -4.67 2.07 -11.29
N PRO A 139 -3.75 1.69 -12.20
CA PRO A 139 -4.06 0.80 -13.31
C PRO A 139 -4.62 -0.53 -12.82
N HIS A 140 -5.53 -1.14 -13.58
CA HIS A 140 -6.21 -2.36 -13.14
C HIS A 140 -5.23 -3.51 -12.85
N GLU A 141 -4.20 -3.62 -13.67
CA GLU A 141 -3.10 -4.57 -13.55
C GLU A 141 -2.22 -4.35 -12.31
N GLU A 142 -2.24 -3.17 -11.70
CA GLU A 142 -1.47 -2.83 -10.50
C GLU A 142 -2.29 -2.94 -9.21
N LEU A 143 -3.61 -3.17 -9.29
CA LEU A 143 -4.48 -3.24 -8.11
C LEU A 143 -4.06 -4.32 -7.11
N GLU A 144 -3.51 -5.44 -7.60
CA GLU A 144 -3.00 -6.52 -6.74
C GLU A 144 -1.83 -6.03 -5.87
N GLU A 145 -0.82 -5.42 -6.49
CA GLU A 145 0.37 -4.92 -5.82
C GLU A 145 0.05 -3.73 -4.90
N ALA A 146 -0.84 -2.83 -5.34
CA ALA A 146 -1.32 -1.73 -4.51
C ALA A 146 -2.06 -2.24 -3.26
N THR A 147 -2.86 -3.31 -3.39
CA THR A 147 -3.55 -3.95 -2.26
C THR A 147 -2.56 -4.58 -1.28
N LYS A 148 -1.58 -5.34 -1.78
CA LYS A 148 -0.52 -5.93 -0.96
C LYS A 148 0.29 -4.88 -0.20
N SER A 149 0.62 -3.77 -0.87
CA SER A 149 1.36 -2.65 -0.29
C SER A 149 0.56 -1.95 0.81
N ALA A 150 -0.71 -1.63 0.55
CA ALA A 150 -1.59 -1.01 1.53
C ALA A 150 -1.79 -1.88 2.79
N MET A 151 -2.06 -3.18 2.60
CA MET A 151 -2.19 -4.13 3.72
C MET A 151 -0.92 -4.23 4.56
N THR A 152 0.24 -4.18 3.91
CA THR A 152 1.52 -4.31 4.61
C THR A 152 1.88 -3.06 5.39
N LEU A 153 1.66 -1.87 4.82
CA LEU A 153 1.85 -0.63 5.55
C LEU A 153 0.89 -0.53 6.72
N GLY A 154 -0.39 -0.88 6.52
CA GLY A 154 -1.38 -0.93 7.59
C GLY A 154 -0.95 -1.85 8.74
N LYS A 155 -0.44 -3.05 8.44
CA LYS A 155 0.08 -3.98 9.45
C LYS A 155 1.39 -3.51 10.11
N THR A 156 2.27 -2.87 9.34
CA THR A 156 3.59 -2.44 9.81
C THR A 156 3.50 -1.25 10.76
N PHE A 157 2.58 -0.33 10.46
CA PHE A 157 2.41 0.93 11.18
C PHE A 157 1.15 0.97 12.04
N ASP A 158 0.48 -0.18 12.21
CA ASP A 158 -0.76 -0.34 12.98
C ASP A 158 -1.83 0.70 12.59
N SER A 159 -2.05 0.87 11.29
CA SER A 159 -2.90 1.91 10.71
C SER A 159 -4.09 1.31 9.96
N ASP A 160 -5.23 2.00 9.98
CA ASP A 160 -6.43 1.55 9.28
C ASP A 160 -6.22 1.57 7.76
N ILE A 161 -6.66 0.52 7.07
CA ILE A 161 -6.48 0.37 5.62
C ILE A 161 -7.11 1.51 4.82
N ASN A 162 -8.20 2.12 5.32
CA ASN A 162 -8.84 3.26 4.71
C ASN A 162 -7.96 4.51 4.80
N GLU A 163 -7.25 4.73 5.92
CA GLU A 163 -6.32 5.86 6.06
C GLU A 163 -5.12 5.69 5.12
N VAL A 164 -4.52 4.50 5.10
CA VAL A 164 -3.40 4.17 4.22
C VAL A 164 -3.75 4.43 2.76
N THR A 165 -4.89 3.91 2.30
CA THR A 165 -5.32 4.05 0.90
C THR A 165 -5.78 5.47 0.56
N ARG A 166 -6.36 6.23 1.51
CA ARG A 166 -6.68 7.66 1.31
C ARG A 166 -5.41 8.49 1.16
N GLY A 167 -4.44 8.31 2.05
CA GLY A 167 -3.15 8.99 1.97
C GLY A 167 -2.45 8.71 0.64
N ALA A 168 -2.38 7.43 0.24
CA ALA A 168 -1.75 7.06 -1.03
C ALA A 168 -2.51 7.61 -2.24
N GLY A 169 -3.85 7.55 -2.23
CA GLY A 169 -4.68 8.14 -3.27
C GLY A 169 -4.48 9.65 -3.41
N GLN A 170 -4.38 10.38 -2.29
CA GLN A 170 -4.10 11.82 -2.32
C GLN A 170 -2.73 12.14 -2.89
N LEU A 171 -1.71 11.32 -2.62
CA LEU A 171 -0.41 11.52 -3.24
C LEU A 171 -0.47 11.33 -4.76
N MET A 172 -1.12 10.28 -5.23
CA MET A 172 -1.31 10.02 -6.66
C MET A 172 -2.05 11.18 -7.33
N THR A 173 -3.18 11.60 -6.76
CA THR A 173 -4.05 12.63 -7.36
C THR A 173 -3.40 14.01 -7.39
N ASN A 174 -2.70 14.41 -6.32
CA ASN A 174 -2.13 15.76 -6.25
C ASN A 174 -0.76 15.87 -6.94
N PHE A 175 0.05 14.82 -6.88
CA PHE A 175 1.42 14.86 -7.40
C PHE A 175 1.61 14.11 -8.71
N GLY A 176 0.63 13.31 -9.15
CA GLY A 176 0.69 12.52 -10.38
C GLY A 176 1.69 11.37 -10.30
N ILE A 177 2.02 10.92 -9.09
CA ILE A 177 2.96 9.81 -8.85
C ILE A 177 2.24 8.47 -8.91
N SER A 178 2.99 7.40 -9.16
CA SER A 178 2.46 6.04 -9.16
C SER A 178 2.05 5.55 -7.77
N SER A 179 1.25 4.49 -7.75
CA SER A 179 0.86 3.78 -6.52
C SER A 179 2.09 3.31 -5.73
N LYS A 180 3.09 2.78 -6.46
CA LYS A 180 4.36 2.32 -5.92
C LYS A 180 5.14 3.46 -5.28
N GLU A 181 5.32 4.57 -5.98
CA GLU A 181 6.03 5.75 -5.44
C GLU A 181 5.35 6.29 -4.18
N ALA A 182 4.01 6.33 -4.15
CA ALA A 182 3.25 6.75 -2.98
C ALA A 182 3.50 5.84 -1.76
N PHE A 183 3.49 4.52 -1.94
CA PHE A 183 3.75 3.59 -0.84
C PHE A 183 5.22 3.56 -0.41
N ASP A 184 6.17 3.72 -1.34
CA ASP A 184 7.59 3.84 -1.02
C ASP A 184 7.87 5.09 -0.17
N LEU A 185 7.19 6.21 -0.46
CA LEU A 185 7.25 7.43 0.37
C LEU A 185 6.74 7.21 1.79
N PHE A 186 5.57 6.56 1.94
CA PHE A 186 5.05 6.24 3.27
C PHE A 186 5.96 5.31 4.06
N ALA A 187 6.52 4.30 3.41
CA ALA A 187 7.46 3.40 4.06
C ALA A 187 8.72 4.12 4.54
N ALA A 188 9.30 4.97 3.69
CA ALA A 188 10.49 5.74 4.03
C ALA A 188 10.19 6.76 5.14
N GLY A 189 9.08 7.50 5.03
CA GLY A 189 8.64 8.44 6.05
C GLY A 189 8.43 7.74 7.40
N GLY A 190 7.73 6.61 7.41
CA GLY A 190 7.50 5.83 8.62
C GLY A 190 8.79 5.30 9.26
N GLN A 191 9.78 4.86 8.46
CA GLN A 191 11.11 4.46 8.96
C GLN A 191 11.90 5.62 9.57
N GLU A 192 11.71 6.84 9.06
CA GLU A 192 12.28 8.07 9.61
C GLU A 192 11.51 8.59 10.84
N GLY A 193 10.53 7.82 11.34
CA GLY A 193 9.76 8.15 12.54
C GLY A 193 8.59 9.09 12.29
N LEU A 194 8.22 9.36 11.03
CA LEU A 194 7.12 10.28 10.70
C LEU A 194 5.78 9.85 11.29
N ASN A 195 5.58 8.54 11.51
CA ASN A 195 4.38 7.99 12.13
C ASN A 195 4.40 7.98 13.67
N TYR A 196 5.15 8.88 14.32
CA TYR A 196 5.24 8.93 15.79
C TYR A 196 3.89 9.17 16.49
N SER A 197 2.94 9.83 15.83
CA SER A 197 1.59 10.10 16.36
C SER A 197 0.54 9.09 15.90
N ASN A 198 0.91 8.09 15.07
CA ASN A 198 -0.01 7.21 14.35
C ASN A 198 -0.96 7.92 13.35
N GLU A 199 -0.68 9.17 12.99
CA GLU A 199 -1.52 9.96 12.08
C GLU A 199 -0.82 10.26 10.74
N MET A 200 0.28 9.57 10.40
CA MET A 200 1.05 9.88 9.19
C MET A 200 0.19 9.85 7.92
N PHE A 201 -0.62 8.79 7.75
CA PHE A 201 -1.41 8.61 6.54
C PHE A 201 -2.53 9.65 6.41
N ASP A 202 -3.19 9.97 7.52
CA ASP A 202 -4.27 10.97 7.55
C ASP A 202 -3.71 12.37 7.33
N ASN A 203 -2.62 12.74 8.02
CA ASN A 203 -1.92 14.00 7.78
C ASN A 203 -1.49 14.15 6.32
N VAL A 204 -0.92 13.12 5.70
CA VAL A 204 -0.57 13.18 4.28
C VAL A 204 -1.82 13.34 3.41
N SER A 205 -2.93 12.64 3.74
CA SER A 205 -4.19 12.79 3.03
C SER A 205 -4.75 14.22 3.11
N GLU A 206 -4.60 14.91 4.24
CA GLU A 206 -5.13 16.26 4.45
C GLU A 206 -4.23 17.35 3.86
N TYR A 207 -2.91 17.22 4.03
CA TYR A 207 -1.96 18.27 3.69
C TYR A 207 -1.37 18.16 2.28
N ALA A 208 -1.45 17.00 1.60
CA ALA A 208 -0.95 16.82 0.23
C ALA A 208 -1.41 17.92 -0.75
N PRO A 209 -2.70 18.31 -0.80
CA PRO A 209 -3.15 19.41 -1.65
C PRO A 209 -2.49 20.76 -1.34
N LEU A 210 -2.21 21.04 -0.06
CA LEU A 210 -1.61 22.30 0.37
C LEU A 210 -0.13 22.38 -0.04
N TYR A 211 0.62 21.29 0.13
CA TYR A 211 2.00 21.20 -0.37
C TYR A 211 2.06 21.34 -1.88
N LYS A 212 1.12 20.70 -2.61
CA LYS A 212 1.04 20.84 -4.06
C LYS A 212 0.72 22.27 -4.49
N GLN A 213 -0.23 22.94 -3.83
CA GLN A 213 -0.56 24.34 -4.10
C GLN A 213 0.62 25.28 -3.83
N ALA A 214 1.45 24.97 -2.85
CA ALA A 214 2.67 25.70 -2.53
C ALA A 214 3.83 25.43 -3.51
N GLY A 215 3.66 24.53 -4.48
CA GLY A 215 4.64 24.24 -5.53
C GLY A 215 5.65 23.15 -5.17
N PHE A 216 5.46 22.43 -4.07
CA PHE A 216 6.33 21.31 -3.70
C PHE A 216 5.99 20.03 -4.47
N SER A 217 7.00 19.18 -4.62
CA SER A 217 6.87 17.77 -4.98
C SER A 217 6.51 16.92 -3.76
N ALA A 218 6.11 15.66 -4.00
CA ALA A 218 5.85 14.70 -2.92
C ALA A 218 7.12 14.40 -2.10
N ASN A 219 8.28 14.28 -2.75
CA ASN A 219 9.56 14.06 -2.06
C ASN A 219 9.91 15.24 -1.14
N GLU A 220 9.71 16.47 -1.60
CA GLU A 220 9.93 17.67 -0.78
C GLU A 220 8.95 17.73 0.40
N MET A 221 7.68 17.40 0.19
CA MET A 221 6.70 17.30 1.27
C MET A 221 7.16 16.33 2.36
N PHE A 222 7.50 15.09 2.01
CA PHE A 222 7.95 14.10 2.99
C PHE A 222 9.30 14.48 3.64
N THR A 223 10.20 15.11 2.90
CA THR A 223 11.47 15.62 3.44
C THR A 223 11.22 16.69 4.50
N ILE A 224 10.32 17.65 4.23
CA ILE A 224 9.94 18.71 5.17
C ILE A 224 9.30 18.10 6.42
N MET A 225 8.35 17.16 6.23
CA MET A 225 7.68 16.49 7.33
C MET A 225 8.67 15.70 8.22
N ALA A 226 9.56 14.90 7.62
CA ALA A 226 10.56 14.11 8.35
C ALA A 226 11.55 15.00 9.11
N ASN A 227 12.02 16.09 8.50
CA ASN A 227 12.88 17.06 9.16
C ASN A 227 12.17 17.74 10.34
N GLY A 228 10.90 18.13 10.16
CA GLY A 228 10.08 18.72 11.23
C GLY A 228 9.92 17.78 12.42
N THR A 229 9.69 16.48 12.17
CA THR A 229 9.65 15.45 13.22
C THR A 229 10.98 15.33 13.94
N ARG A 230 12.11 15.26 13.22
CA ARG A 230 13.46 15.11 13.82
C ARG A 230 13.86 16.32 14.68
N ASP A 231 13.55 17.53 14.22
CA ASP A 231 13.98 18.76 14.88
C ASP A 231 13.06 19.16 16.05
N GLY A 232 11.84 18.60 16.10
CA GLY A 232 10.82 18.85 17.12
C GLY A 232 10.63 17.73 18.16
N SER A 233 11.37 16.62 18.05
CA SER A 233 11.33 15.48 18.98
C SER A 233 12.55 15.40 19.89
#